data_AF-A0AAU5JXT0-F1
#
_entry.id   AF-A0AAU5JXT0-F1
#
_cell.length_a   1.000
_cell.length_b   1.000
_cell.length_c   1.000
_cell.angle_alpha   90.00
_cell.angle_beta   90.00
_cell.angle_gamma   90.00
#
_symmetry.space_group_name_H-M   'P 1'
#
loop_
_entity.id
_entity.type
_entity.pdbx_description
1 polymer ?
#
loop_
_entity_poly.entity_id
_entity_poly.type
_entity_poly.pdbx_seq_one_letter_code
_entity_poly.pdbx_strand_id
1 'polypeptide(L)'
;MALRPDEFYDHATTAADGERRLPLSRMTGWDISPFEPDGLRVAPLRPPVLPEPPRHGEDPSDCDSCRGRDEGIWFNERWRLTRIAKVGVPLVLMLHPLDHHDLADLPDELAAELGVLSTHIARHVQALPHISRAHVYRIGDGGAHLHIWFFARPEGQSQLFGSWMVIWDDLLPEYPEDVSEADAAIVADALVASYGGRRPAAGEPQHA
;
A
#
# COMPACT_ATOMS: atom_id res chain seq x y z
N MET A 1 -7.06 -11.63 -11.65
CA MET A 1 -6.08 -12.66 -11.26
C MET A 1 -4.73 -12.17 -11.70
N ALA A 2 -3.81 -11.98 -10.76
CA ALA A 2 -2.47 -11.47 -11.00
C ALA A 2 -1.79 -12.17 -12.18
N LEU A 3 -1.04 -11.38 -12.94
CA LEU A 3 -0.20 -11.82 -14.05
C LEU A 3 0.75 -12.95 -13.62
N ARG A 4 0.97 -13.93 -14.49
CA ARG A 4 2.00 -14.95 -14.28
C ARG A 4 3.39 -14.32 -14.23
N PRO A 5 4.43 -15.00 -13.69
CA PRO A 5 5.77 -14.43 -13.59
C PRO A 5 6.35 -13.91 -14.92
N ASP A 6 6.11 -14.60 -16.04
CA ASP A 6 6.49 -14.19 -17.39
C ASP A 6 5.74 -12.94 -17.84
N GLU A 7 4.42 -12.91 -17.66
CA GLU A 7 3.57 -11.77 -18.02
C GLU A 7 3.88 -10.53 -17.18
N PHE A 8 4.15 -10.71 -15.88
CA PHE A 8 4.59 -9.62 -15.01
C PHE A 8 5.91 -9.03 -15.49
N TYR A 9 6.88 -9.88 -15.86
CA TYR A 9 8.17 -9.44 -16.37
C TYR A 9 8.02 -8.67 -17.67
N ASP A 10 7.24 -9.21 -18.62
CA ASP A 10 6.98 -8.56 -19.90
C ASP A 10 6.33 -7.19 -19.69
N HIS A 11 5.30 -7.12 -18.84
CA HIS A 11 4.64 -5.87 -18.45
C HIS A 11 5.63 -4.88 -17.82
N ALA A 12 6.42 -5.30 -16.84
CA ALA A 12 7.41 -4.44 -16.19
C ALA A 12 8.38 -3.83 -17.22
N THR A 13 8.82 -4.61 -18.21
CA THR A 13 9.77 -4.13 -19.22
C THR A 13 9.18 -3.23 -20.30
N THR A 14 7.86 -3.01 -20.37
CA THR A 14 7.27 -2.13 -21.40
C THR A 14 7.68 -0.67 -21.24
N ALA A 15 8.00 -0.26 -20.02
CA ALA A 15 8.47 1.09 -19.71
C ALA A 15 10.02 1.21 -19.73
N ALA A 16 10.73 0.12 -20.00
CA ALA A 16 12.18 0.10 -19.91
C ALA A 16 12.86 0.67 -21.18
N ASP A 17 14.06 1.22 -21.01
CA ASP A 17 14.89 1.69 -22.12
C ASP A 17 15.53 0.53 -22.92
N GLY A 18 16.38 0.87 -23.91
CA GLY A 18 17.09 -0.12 -24.74
C GLY A 18 18.06 -1.03 -23.96
N GLU A 19 18.43 -0.66 -22.73
CA GLU A 19 19.25 -1.46 -21.80
C GLU A 19 18.40 -2.16 -20.74
N ARG A 20 17.06 -2.14 -20.88
CA ARG A 20 16.07 -2.68 -19.94
C ARG A 20 16.09 -2.03 -18.56
N ARG A 21 16.40 -0.74 -18.49
CA ARG A 21 16.31 0.04 -17.25
C ARG A 21 14.98 0.78 -17.19
N LEU A 22 14.33 0.69 -16.03
CA LEU A 22 13.16 1.51 -15.73
C LEU A 22 13.57 2.97 -15.51
N PRO A 23 12.74 3.94 -15.93
CA PRO A 23 13.00 5.34 -15.66
C PRO A 23 12.94 5.62 -14.15
N LEU A 24 13.62 6.69 -13.73
CA LEU A 24 13.44 7.20 -12.37
C LEU A 24 11.99 7.66 -12.16
N SER A 25 11.50 7.45 -10.94
CA SER A 25 10.13 7.73 -10.51
C SER A 25 10.09 8.76 -9.38
N ARG A 26 8.89 9.11 -8.90
CA ARG A 26 8.70 10.19 -7.91
C ARG A 26 9.54 10.01 -6.65
N MET A 27 9.62 8.82 -6.07
CA MET A 27 10.28 8.57 -4.79
C MET A 27 11.80 8.75 -4.89
N THR A 28 12.38 8.41 -6.05
CA THR A 28 13.81 8.63 -6.29
C THR A 28 14.19 10.11 -6.40
N GLY A 29 13.20 10.98 -6.67
CA GLY A 29 13.38 12.44 -6.68
C GLY A 29 13.04 13.14 -5.38
N TRP A 30 12.64 12.42 -4.32
CA TRP A 30 12.33 13.04 -3.03
C TRP A 30 13.58 13.55 -2.33
N ASP A 31 13.48 14.72 -1.69
CA ASP A 31 14.55 15.33 -0.89
C ASP A 31 15.00 14.48 0.32
N ILE A 32 14.25 13.44 0.66
CA ILE A 32 14.57 12.46 1.71
C ILE A 32 15.25 11.19 1.18
N SER A 33 15.47 11.08 -0.14
CA SER A 33 16.22 9.97 -0.71
C SER A 33 17.62 9.91 -0.09
N PRO A 34 18.10 8.73 0.35
CA PRO A 34 19.46 8.59 0.85
C PRO A 34 20.51 8.66 -0.27
N PHE A 35 20.08 8.68 -1.54
CA PHE A 35 20.96 8.71 -2.71
C PHE A 35 20.64 9.89 -3.63
N GLU A 36 21.68 10.58 -4.08
CA GLU A 36 21.63 11.54 -5.18
C GLU A 36 21.25 10.79 -6.48
N PRO A 37 20.32 11.30 -7.30
CA PRO A 37 19.89 10.63 -8.53
C PRO A 37 21.04 10.40 -9.51
N ASP A 38 21.99 11.33 -9.57
CA ASP A 38 23.19 11.20 -10.39
C ASP A 38 24.23 10.32 -9.70
N GLY A 39 24.47 9.13 -10.25
CA GLY A 39 25.50 8.21 -9.79
C GLY A 39 25.20 7.49 -8.46
N LEU A 40 24.00 7.58 -7.90
CA LEU A 40 23.56 6.92 -6.66
C LEU A 40 24.52 7.13 -5.48
N ARG A 41 25.04 8.35 -5.35
CA ARG A 41 25.94 8.72 -4.25
C ARG A 41 25.14 8.95 -2.98
N VAL A 42 25.68 8.57 -1.83
CA VAL A 42 25.04 8.86 -0.54
C VAL A 42 24.91 10.36 -0.33
N ALA A 43 23.69 10.83 -0.08
CA ALA A 43 23.40 12.23 0.18
C ALA A 43 24.01 12.68 1.53
N PRO A 44 24.49 13.93 1.66
CA PRO A 44 24.97 14.45 2.94
C PRO A 44 23.87 14.44 4.02
N LEU A 45 24.21 13.95 5.22
CA LEU A 45 23.29 14.00 6.35
C LEU A 45 23.03 15.46 6.75
N ARG A 46 21.74 15.86 6.78
CA ARG A 46 21.32 17.23 7.11
C ARG A 46 21.32 17.48 8.63
N PRO A 47 21.50 18.73 9.09
CA PRO A 47 21.26 19.08 10.49
C PRO A 47 19.81 18.78 10.93
N PRO A 48 19.55 18.49 12.22
CA PRO A 48 18.20 18.31 12.73
C PRO A 48 17.33 19.57 12.57
N VAL A 49 16.02 19.37 12.35
CA VAL A 49 15.01 20.44 12.29
C VAL A 49 14.09 20.29 13.50
N LEU A 50 13.94 21.35 14.30
CA LEU A 50 13.07 21.36 15.48
C LEU A 50 12.31 22.70 15.60
N PRO A 51 11.00 22.69 15.95
CA PRO A 51 10.15 21.50 16.05
C PRO A 51 9.97 20.84 14.66
N GLU A 52 9.66 19.55 14.64
CA GLU A 52 9.29 18.88 13.40
C GLU A 52 8.00 19.49 12.84
N PRO A 53 7.86 19.67 11.52
CA PRO A 53 6.59 20.05 10.91
C PRO A 53 5.50 19.02 11.24
N PRO A 54 4.24 19.44 11.44
CA PRO A 54 3.15 18.49 11.67
C PRO A 54 2.97 17.60 10.43
N ARG A 55 2.65 16.33 10.67
CA ARG A 55 2.22 15.41 9.61
C ARG A 55 0.84 15.80 9.09
N HIS A 56 0.47 15.22 7.94
CA HIS A 56 -0.87 15.39 7.41
C HIS A 56 -1.93 14.84 8.39
N GLY A 57 -2.96 15.64 8.66
CA GLY A 57 -4.05 15.26 9.54
C GLY A 57 -3.68 15.16 11.03
N GLU A 58 -2.57 15.76 11.50
CA GLU A 58 -2.33 15.94 12.95
C GLU A 58 -3.50 16.68 13.63
N ASP A 59 -4.11 17.63 12.91
CA ASP A 59 -5.47 18.09 13.21
C ASP A 59 -6.48 17.16 12.49
N PRO A 60 -7.35 16.45 13.23
CA PRO A 60 -8.34 15.56 12.62
C PRO A 60 -9.28 16.27 11.62
N SER A 61 -9.49 17.59 11.73
CA SER A 61 -10.31 18.36 10.79
C SER A 61 -9.70 18.46 9.39
N ASP A 62 -8.38 18.35 9.28
CA ASP A 62 -7.62 18.37 8.02
C ASP A 62 -7.32 16.98 7.47
N CYS A 63 -7.78 15.91 8.13
CA CYS A 63 -7.46 14.54 7.78
C CYS A 63 -8.28 13.99 6.59
N ASP A 64 -7.61 13.65 5.48
CA ASP A 64 -8.24 13.01 4.31
C ASP A 64 -8.83 11.63 4.62
N SER A 65 -8.15 10.85 5.48
CA SER A 65 -8.65 9.52 5.85
C SER A 65 -9.95 9.60 6.65
N CYS A 66 -10.14 10.65 7.47
CA CYS A 66 -11.41 10.92 8.14
C CYS A 66 -12.50 11.36 7.15
N ARG A 67 -12.15 12.20 6.16
CA ARG A 67 -13.10 12.63 5.11
C ARG A 67 -13.57 11.45 4.26
N GLY A 68 -12.66 10.59 3.83
CA GLY A 68 -12.95 9.41 3.03
C GLY A 68 -13.41 8.20 3.85
N ARG A 69 -13.90 8.35 5.09
CA ARG A 69 -14.19 7.23 6.00
C ARG A 69 -15.14 6.16 5.44
N ASP A 70 -16.00 6.54 4.48
CA ASP A 70 -16.98 5.66 3.84
C ASP A 70 -16.48 5.05 2.52
N GLU A 71 -15.22 5.28 2.15
CA GLU A 71 -14.58 4.74 0.96
C GLU A 71 -13.75 3.49 1.27
N GLY A 72 -13.85 2.44 0.46
CA GLY A 72 -13.14 1.20 0.70
C GLY A 72 -13.77 0.00 0.00
N ILE A 73 -13.01 -1.09 -0.04
CA ILE A 73 -13.43 -2.37 -0.63
C ILE A 73 -14.04 -3.32 0.41
N TRP A 74 -13.82 -3.06 1.70
CA TRP A 74 -14.36 -3.83 2.82
C TRP A 74 -14.47 -2.95 4.07
N PHE A 75 -15.49 -3.20 4.89
CA PHE A 75 -15.77 -2.49 6.13
C PHE A 75 -16.24 -3.44 7.24
N ASN A 76 -15.95 -3.08 8.48
CA ASN A 76 -16.73 -3.51 9.64
C ASN A 76 -17.11 -2.28 10.50
N GLU A 77 -17.46 -2.50 11.77
CA GLU A 77 -17.85 -1.40 12.68
C GLU A 77 -16.73 -0.41 13.00
N ARG A 78 -15.45 -0.79 12.85
CA ARG A 78 -14.29 -0.02 13.33
C ARG A 78 -13.16 0.14 12.32
N TRP A 79 -13.21 -0.58 11.21
CA TRP A 79 -12.15 -0.66 10.21
C TRP A 79 -12.70 -0.59 8.79
N ARG A 80 -11.86 -0.06 7.89
CA ARG A 80 -12.03 -0.14 6.44
C ARG A 80 -10.74 -0.59 5.77
N LEU A 81 -10.87 -1.30 4.66
CA LEU A 81 -9.79 -1.68 3.78
C LEU A 81 -9.96 -0.94 2.45
N THR A 82 -8.91 -0.28 1.97
CA THR A 82 -8.88 0.41 0.68
C THR A 82 -7.91 -0.28 -0.27
N ARG A 83 -8.15 -0.14 -1.59
CA ARG A 83 -7.18 -0.48 -2.64
C ARG A 83 -6.45 0.79 -3.03
N ILE A 84 -5.13 0.72 -3.19
CA ILE A 84 -4.33 1.81 -3.72
C ILE A 84 -4.13 1.55 -5.21
N ALA A 85 -4.62 2.46 -6.04
CA ALA A 85 -4.52 2.40 -7.50
C ALA A 85 -3.20 3.02 -7.99
N LYS A 86 -2.88 2.83 -9.28
CA LYS A 86 -1.68 3.38 -9.94
C LYS A 86 -0.37 2.98 -9.25
N VAL A 87 -0.34 1.73 -8.79
CA VAL A 87 0.82 1.07 -8.19
C VAL A 87 1.47 0.15 -9.23
N GLY A 88 2.74 -0.19 -9.05
CA GLY A 88 3.47 -1.05 -9.98
C GLY A 88 3.48 -2.52 -9.60
N VAL A 89 3.28 -2.85 -8.32
CA VAL A 89 3.08 -4.25 -7.88
C VAL A 89 1.63 -4.69 -8.07
N PRO A 90 1.34 -6.01 -8.14
CA PRO A 90 0.01 -6.52 -8.47
C PRO A 90 -1.16 -5.98 -7.63
N LEU A 91 -0.91 -5.76 -6.34
CA LEU A 91 -1.93 -5.28 -5.41
C LEU A 91 -1.30 -4.57 -4.23
N VAL A 92 -1.82 -3.38 -3.92
CA VAL A 92 -1.53 -2.64 -2.70
C VAL A 92 -2.85 -2.35 -1.98
N LEU A 93 -2.93 -2.74 -0.71
CA LEU A 93 -4.08 -2.50 0.14
C LEU A 93 -3.66 -1.68 1.35
N MET A 94 -4.60 -0.91 1.91
CA MET A 94 -4.37 -0.15 3.11
C MET A 94 -5.52 -0.34 4.11
N LEU A 95 -5.18 -0.78 5.32
CA LEU A 95 -6.14 -0.95 6.41
C LEU A 95 -6.12 0.31 7.28
N HIS A 96 -7.30 0.86 7.56
CA HIS A 96 -7.49 2.05 8.39
C HIS A 96 -8.54 1.78 9.48
N PRO A 97 -8.37 2.28 10.71
CA PRO A 97 -9.51 2.47 11.59
C PRO A 97 -10.44 3.53 11.00
N LEU A 98 -11.74 3.44 11.31
CA LEU A 98 -12.72 4.45 10.91
C LEU A 98 -12.54 5.75 11.68
N ASP A 99 -12.20 5.65 12.96
CA ASP A 99 -11.92 6.79 13.83
C ASP A 99 -10.46 7.21 13.73
N HIS A 100 -10.20 8.47 14.05
CA HIS A 100 -8.87 9.06 13.98
C HIS A 100 -7.99 8.57 15.14
N HIS A 101 -7.08 7.65 14.83
CA HIS A 101 -6.06 7.17 15.76
C HIS A 101 -4.69 7.29 15.12
N ASP A 102 -3.65 7.57 15.89
CA ASP A 102 -2.29 7.16 15.52
C ASP A 102 -1.95 5.81 16.20
N LEU A 103 -0.87 5.16 15.76
CA LEU A 103 -0.43 3.88 16.30
C LEU A 103 -0.12 3.95 17.80
N ALA A 104 0.53 5.03 18.24
CA ALA A 104 0.98 5.16 19.63
C ALA A 104 -0.20 5.27 20.62
N ASP A 105 -1.33 5.80 20.16
CA ASP A 105 -2.53 6.05 20.96
C ASP A 105 -3.67 5.09 20.62
N LEU A 106 -3.36 3.98 19.93
CA LEU A 106 -4.36 2.99 19.55
C LEU A 106 -4.83 2.21 20.80
N PRO A 107 -6.13 2.20 21.13
CA PRO A 107 -6.66 1.40 22.25
C PRO A 107 -6.34 -0.09 22.10
N ASP A 108 -6.12 -0.78 23.22
CA ASP A 108 -5.71 -2.19 23.26
C ASP A 108 -6.67 -3.11 22.50
N GLU A 109 -7.98 -2.85 22.55
CA GLU A 109 -8.98 -3.62 21.80
C GLU A 109 -8.78 -3.49 20.28
N LEU A 110 -8.52 -2.26 19.79
CA LEU A 110 -8.21 -2.02 18.38
C LEU A 110 -6.84 -2.58 18.00
N ALA A 111 -5.85 -2.53 18.89
CA ALA A 111 -4.55 -3.14 18.66
C ALA A 111 -4.65 -4.67 18.49
N ALA A 112 -5.49 -5.34 19.30
CA ALA A 112 -5.76 -6.76 19.16
C ALA A 112 -6.40 -7.08 17.79
N GLU A 113 -7.38 -6.29 17.37
CA GLU A 113 -8.02 -6.45 16.05
C GLU A 113 -7.06 -6.21 14.91
N LEU A 114 -6.20 -5.19 15.02
CA LEU A 114 -5.18 -4.90 14.03
C LEU A 114 -4.27 -6.11 13.79
N GLY A 115 -3.84 -6.80 14.84
CA GLY A 115 -3.03 -8.01 14.73
C GLY A 115 -3.74 -9.15 13.98
N VAL A 116 -5.02 -9.37 14.30
CA VAL A 116 -5.83 -10.42 13.65
C VAL A 116 -6.11 -10.07 12.19
N LEU A 117 -6.57 -8.84 11.92
CA LEU A 117 -6.85 -8.34 10.58
C LEU A 117 -5.61 -8.39 9.70
N SER A 118 -4.46 -7.96 10.21
CA SER A 118 -3.19 -8.02 9.46
C SER A 118 -2.85 -9.44 9.03
N THR A 119 -3.08 -10.42 9.92
CA THR A 119 -2.85 -11.84 9.59
C THR A 119 -3.84 -12.35 8.55
N HIS A 120 -5.11 -11.97 8.64
CA HIS A 120 -6.13 -12.37 7.64
C HIS A 120 -5.84 -11.77 6.27
N ILE A 121 -5.57 -10.47 6.20
CA ILE A 121 -5.30 -9.78 4.94
C ILE A 121 -4.05 -10.36 4.29
N ALA A 122 -2.94 -10.51 5.04
CA ALA A 122 -1.71 -11.10 4.50
C ALA A 122 -1.92 -12.53 3.97
N ARG A 123 -2.72 -13.34 4.69
CA ARG A 123 -3.07 -14.71 4.25
C ARG A 123 -3.83 -14.70 2.94
N HIS A 124 -4.83 -13.82 2.81
CA HIS A 124 -5.69 -13.75 1.62
C HIS A 124 -4.98 -13.17 0.42
N VAL A 125 -4.12 -12.16 0.62
CA VAL A 125 -3.23 -11.64 -0.43
C VAL A 125 -2.29 -12.74 -0.94
N GLN A 126 -1.71 -13.54 -0.04
CA GLN A 126 -0.83 -14.66 -0.43
C GLN A 126 -1.58 -15.88 -0.99
N ALA A 127 -2.90 -15.93 -0.84
CA ALA A 127 -3.72 -16.97 -1.45
C ALA A 127 -4.05 -16.67 -2.92
N LEU A 128 -3.83 -15.43 -3.37
CA LEU A 128 -3.93 -15.08 -4.78
C LEU A 128 -2.88 -15.84 -5.59
N PRO A 129 -3.23 -16.37 -6.77
CA PRO A 129 -2.27 -16.95 -7.69
C PRO A 129 -1.14 -15.96 -8.02
N HIS A 130 0.07 -16.48 -8.19
CA HIS A 130 1.25 -15.70 -8.59
C HIS A 130 1.70 -14.61 -7.60
N ILE A 131 1.22 -14.66 -6.35
CA ILE A 131 1.72 -13.84 -5.25
C ILE A 131 2.47 -14.74 -4.26
N SER A 132 3.71 -14.40 -3.93
CA SER A 132 4.50 -15.20 -2.98
C SER A 132 4.46 -14.69 -1.54
N ARG A 133 4.42 -13.37 -1.37
CA ARG A 133 4.51 -12.72 -0.06
C ARG A 133 3.61 -11.49 -0.02
N ALA A 134 2.96 -11.27 1.11
CA ALA A 134 2.37 -9.98 1.46
C ALA A 134 3.33 -9.28 2.41
N HIS A 135 3.96 -8.18 2.01
CA HIS A 135 4.73 -7.37 2.96
C HIS A 135 3.76 -6.43 3.68
N VAL A 136 3.99 -6.26 4.99
CA VAL A 136 3.19 -5.40 5.84
C VAL A 136 4.05 -4.26 6.35
N TYR A 137 3.64 -3.01 6.11
CA TYR A 137 4.38 -1.83 6.55
C TYR A 137 3.50 -0.86 7.33
N ARG A 138 4.07 -0.28 8.37
CA ARG A 138 3.61 0.99 8.96
C ARG A 138 4.68 2.04 8.68
N ILE A 139 4.31 3.11 7.98
CA ILE A 139 5.18 4.26 7.72
C ILE A 139 4.49 5.49 8.33
N GLY A 140 5.11 6.04 9.38
CA GLY A 140 4.49 7.02 10.29
C GLY A 140 4.45 8.46 9.80
N ASP A 141 5.36 8.83 8.90
CA ASP A 141 5.73 10.23 8.67
C ASP A 141 4.82 10.97 7.67
N GLY A 142 4.05 10.23 6.87
CA GLY A 142 3.17 10.81 5.84
C GLY A 142 1.82 11.29 6.35
N GLY A 143 1.34 10.79 7.49
CA GLY A 143 0.05 11.17 8.05
C GLY A 143 -0.24 10.56 9.42
N ALA A 144 -0.98 11.31 10.25
CA ALA A 144 -1.30 10.96 11.62
C ALA A 144 -2.37 9.86 11.74
N HIS A 145 -3.31 9.78 10.78
CA HIS A 145 -4.31 8.72 10.76
C HIS A 145 -3.64 7.37 10.48
N LEU A 146 -3.82 6.44 11.41
CA LEU A 146 -3.25 5.10 11.39
C LEU A 146 -3.63 4.39 10.11
N HIS A 147 -2.61 3.87 9.44
CA HIS A 147 -2.82 3.05 8.28
C HIS A 147 -1.72 2.01 8.15
N ILE A 148 -2.10 0.82 7.70
CA ILE A 148 -1.20 -0.33 7.54
C ILE A 148 -1.24 -0.77 6.09
N TRP A 149 -0.08 -0.76 5.46
CA TRP A 149 0.09 -1.11 4.07
C TRP A 149 0.29 -2.62 3.90
N PHE A 150 -0.31 -3.18 2.87
CA PHE A 150 -0.11 -4.55 2.42
C PHE A 150 0.27 -4.52 0.95
N PHE A 151 1.45 -5.01 0.61
CA PHE A 151 1.93 -5.05 -0.76
C PHE A 151 2.08 -6.51 -1.20
N ALA A 152 1.47 -6.85 -2.33
CA ALA A 152 1.52 -8.19 -2.91
C ALA A 152 2.79 -8.36 -3.75
N ARG A 153 3.78 -9.10 -3.23
CA ARG A 153 5.02 -9.38 -3.96
C ARG A 153 4.77 -10.44 -5.04
N PRO A 154 5.00 -10.13 -6.33
CA PRO A 154 4.81 -11.10 -7.40
C PRO A 154 5.76 -12.29 -7.26
N GLU A 155 5.27 -13.46 -7.66
CA GLU A 155 6.01 -14.70 -7.71
C GLU A 155 7.25 -14.57 -8.61
N GLY A 156 8.35 -15.21 -8.22
CA GLY A 156 9.59 -15.19 -8.99
C GLY A 156 10.45 -13.91 -8.89
N GLN A 157 9.88 -12.75 -8.56
CA GLN A 157 10.63 -11.48 -8.66
C GLN A 157 11.45 -11.14 -7.42
N SER A 158 12.62 -11.78 -7.32
CA SER A 158 13.51 -11.65 -6.15
C SER A 158 14.17 -10.28 -6.00
N GLN A 159 14.20 -9.44 -7.04
CA GLN A 159 14.68 -8.06 -6.93
C GLN A 159 13.78 -7.22 -6.00
N LEU A 160 12.51 -7.60 -5.83
CA LEU A 160 11.51 -6.91 -5.01
C LEU A 160 11.54 -7.37 -3.53
N PHE A 161 12.66 -7.94 -3.06
CA PHE A 161 12.76 -8.40 -1.67
C PHE A 161 12.94 -7.25 -0.67
N GLY A 162 12.35 -7.42 0.51
CA GLY A 162 12.55 -6.55 1.66
C GLY A 162 12.03 -5.13 1.46
N SER A 163 12.69 -4.17 2.12
CA SER A 163 12.31 -2.75 2.13
C SER A 163 12.36 -2.08 0.76
N TRP A 164 13.13 -2.62 -0.19
CA TRP A 164 13.23 -2.10 -1.55
C TRP A 164 11.97 -2.29 -2.39
N MET A 165 11.02 -3.11 -1.94
CA MET A 165 9.79 -3.35 -2.69
C MET A 165 8.97 -2.07 -2.91
N VAL A 166 8.89 -1.17 -1.92
CA VAL A 166 8.13 0.09 -2.06
C VAL A 166 8.79 1.00 -3.09
N ILE A 167 10.12 0.95 -3.20
CA ILE A 167 10.85 1.72 -4.22
C ILE A 167 10.66 1.09 -5.60
N TRP A 168 10.69 -0.25 -5.69
CA TRP A 168 10.38 -0.95 -6.94
C TRP A 168 8.94 -0.71 -7.40
N ASP A 169 7.98 -0.72 -6.49
CA ASP A 169 6.58 -0.39 -6.77
C ASP A 169 6.45 0.97 -7.46
N ASP A 170 7.22 1.96 -7.01
CA ASP A 170 7.24 3.31 -7.58
C ASP A 170 7.93 3.39 -8.96
N LEU A 171 8.93 2.54 -9.21
CA LEU A 171 9.70 2.50 -10.46
C LEU A 171 9.02 1.70 -11.58
N LEU A 172 8.20 0.72 -11.20
CA LEU A 172 7.47 -0.14 -12.12
C LEU A 172 6.37 0.66 -12.87
N PRO A 173 6.04 0.28 -14.12
CA PRO A 173 4.87 0.84 -14.78
C PRO A 173 3.60 0.53 -13.99
N GLU A 174 2.57 1.36 -14.17
CA GLU A 174 1.26 1.13 -13.54
C GLU A 174 0.71 -0.26 -13.90
N TYR A 175 0.41 -1.05 -12.87
CA TYR A 175 -0.12 -2.38 -13.00
C TYR A 175 -1.54 -2.36 -13.60
N PRO A 176 -1.95 -3.36 -14.41
CA PRO A 176 -3.29 -3.39 -14.99
C PRO A 176 -4.40 -3.28 -13.94
N GLU A 177 -5.21 -2.22 -14.06
CA GLU A 177 -6.19 -1.83 -13.05
C GLU A 177 -7.29 -2.88 -12.88
N ASP A 178 -7.84 -3.40 -13.97
CA ASP A 178 -8.87 -4.44 -13.98
C ASP A 178 -8.42 -5.71 -13.27
N VAL A 179 -7.14 -6.08 -13.45
CA VAL A 179 -6.53 -7.23 -12.76
C VAL A 179 -6.43 -6.97 -11.26
N SER A 180 -5.93 -5.79 -10.87
CA SER A 180 -5.76 -5.40 -9.47
C SER A 180 -7.11 -5.28 -8.75
N GLU A 181 -8.14 -4.72 -9.41
CA GLU A 181 -9.50 -4.62 -8.88
C GLU A 181 -10.13 -5.98 -8.63
N ALA A 182 -10.01 -6.90 -9.59
CA ALA A 182 -10.52 -8.26 -9.44
C ALA A 182 -9.85 -8.99 -8.25
N ASP A 183 -8.54 -8.80 -8.07
CA ASP A 183 -7.80 -9.42 -6.97
C ASP A 183 -8.13 -8.79 -5.61
N ALA A 184 -8.29 -7.46 -5.57
CA ALA A 184 -8.77 -6.75 -4.39
C ALA A 184 -10.17 -7.24 -3.97
N ALA A 185 -11.06 -7.47 -4.93
CA ALA A 185 -12.38 -8.04 -4.69
C ALA A 185 -12.32 -9.43 -4.06
N ILE A 186 -11.45 -10.31 -4.56
CA ILE A 186 -11.23 -11.66 -4.00
C ILE A 186 -10.74 -11.58 -2.55
N VAL A 187 -9.78 -10.69 -2.26
CA VAL A 187 -9.26 -10.50 -0.90
C VAL A 187 -10.36 -9.97 0.03
N ALA A 188 -11.16 -9.01 -0.42
CA ALA A 188 -12.28 -8.48 0.35
C ALA A 188 -13.34 -9.57 0.66
N ASP A 189 -13.72 -10.39 -0.33
CA ASP A 189 -14.66 -11.50 -0.12
C ASP A 189 -14.13 -12.53 0.87
N ALA A 190 -12.85 -12.90 0.75
CA ALA A 190 -12.21 -13.81 1.69
C ALA A 190 -12.14 -13.22 3.11
N LEU A 191 -11.95 -11.91 3.23
CA LEU A 191 -11.99 -11.22 4.51
C LEU A 191 -13.39 -11.25 5.12
N VAL A 192 -14.45 -10.97 4.34
CA VAL A 192 -15.85 -11.14 4.77
C VAL A 192 -16.09 -12.55 5.30
N ALA A 193 -15.68 -13.58 4.56
CA ALA A 193 -15.92 -14.97 4.93
C ALA A 193 -15.15 -15.39 6.20
N SER A 194 -13.96 -14.83 6.44
CA SER A 194 -13.06 -15.27 7.50
C SER A 194 -13.09 -14.43 8.77
N TYR A 195 -13.53 -13.17 8.68
CA TYR A 195 -13.52 -12.20 9.78
C TYR A 195 -14.87 -11.47 9.94
N GLY A 196 -15.78 -11.57 8.98
CA GLY A 196 -17.03 -10.82 8.94
C GLY A 196 -16.87 -9.44 8.31
N GLY A 197 -17.80 -8.53 8.62
CA GLY A 197 -17.91 -7.24 7.93
C GLY A 197 -18.69 -7.34 6.62
N ARG A 198 -18.52 -6.36 5.75
CA ARG A 198 -19.27 -6.23 4.49
C ARG A 198 -18.44 -5.59 3.39
N ARG A 199 -18.87 -5.81 2.15
CA ARG A 199 -18.45 -5.01 1.00
C ARG A 199 -19.40 -3.83 0.79
N PRO A 200 -18.95 -2.72 0.17
CA PRO A 200 -19.87 -1.71 -0.33
C PRO A 200 -20.80 -2.32 -1.41
N ALA A 201 -21.99 -1.73 -1.58
CA ALA A 201 -22.89 -2.15 -2.65
C ALA A 201 -22.27 -1.81 -4.01
N ALA A 202 -22.43 -2.71 -4.99
CA ALA A 202 -21.93 -2.45 -6.34
C ALA A 202 -22.66 -1.24 -6.95
N GLY A 203 -21.92 -0.16 -7.25
CA GLY A 203 -22.44 1.01 -7.98
C GLY A 203 -22.52 2.33 -7.20
N GLU A 204 -22.07 2.41 -5.96
CA GLU A 204 -21.84 3.72 -5.31
C GLU A 204 -20.52 4.32 -5.83
N PRO A 205 -20.54 5.50 -6.46
CA PRO A 205 -19.33 6.14 -6.96
C PRO A 205 -18.39 6.45 -5.79
N GLN A 206 -17.17 5.92 -5.87
CA GLN A 206 -16.05 6.45 -5.09
C GLN A 206 -15.73 7.81 -5.72
N HIS A 207 -16.13 8.88 -5.05
CA HIS A 207 -16.04 10.24 -5.61
C HIS A 207 -14.57 10.61 -5.91
N ALA A 208 -14.41 11.32 -7.03
CA ALA A 208 -13.14 11.71 -7.67
C ALA A 208 -12.27 12.66 -6.84
#